data_AF-A0A9D6IM49-F1
#
_entry.id   AF-A0A9D6IM49-F1
#
_cell.length_a   1.000
_cell.length_b   1.000
_cell.length_c   1.000
_cell.angle_alpha   90.00
_cell.angle_beta   90.00
_cell.angle_gamma   90.00
#
_symmetry.space_group_name_H-M   'P 1'
#
loop_
_entity.id
_entity.type
_entity.pdbx_description
1 polymer ?
#
loop_
_entity_poly.entity_id
_entity_poly.type
_entity_poly.pdbx_seq_one_letter_code
_entity_poly.pdbx_strand_id
1 'polypeptide(L)'
;MPSGCAALDGDGKLSVKKDPEPTLLRLAGVLVFVFVVTLAIVTAYRLFVFGTSTSRLMAWDQAEHGGAGVALAEAVRRVDPLRFLALTNQMSLWPPFFPLLECPVFLTCGYDYGVARGLIATLFALCVVLAYVAGCELDRGGCHLVGAVASCLLLLSPIYRLYGALVMLELPGAVLLLFSIGFYFRFRQSGRVVHWKLCCLVATALFFTKYNYGLLWIVPMMLNELWEDDALRRRILVWVKDYFYSARWCRPFPIFVALYLIVMAAVALTGGWVISVGGHQVSVRGLDNPAQILLAILVIRAAVLAGADRHNARQWYTGLGVVPRQFLSLVFLPILLWSAVPPHLKDFLGFVGNRSSGLPVLSLDNLLFYPWAFAREYSRTPRLGMLVLVMALLQLRFLWRGNPKDRALAIALALGLISSLAHPYKDPRFFFTLAPFVWLACGRSVAWVVAILTVRWPAALHLSVAPAIAVAVCAVSALAHPEMAKLRQAFEKQNPPANIRAVLNAVAGTALRSNGSVILGTWNSLSPALVTWHCQLRTPGVDPSHLPIEARELPGDLSPTALLEALHAAEDLEKIMVIGLSAERFPWSEDFIKENTWLPAARTALDRDASFRLDSAKDFKETGYEMLVYSRR
;
A
#
# COMPACT_ATOMS: atom_id res chain seq x y z
N MET A 1 -15.71 -38.73 2.38
CA MET A 1 -15.32 -38.37 1.00
C MET A 1 -15.18 -39.66 0.23
N PRO A 2 -15.91 -39.89 -0.87
CA PRO A 2 -15.73 -41.10 -1.64
C PRO A 2 -14.36 -41.02 -2.33
N SER A 3 -13.47 -41.92 -1.93
CA SER A 3 -12.19 -42.21 -2.56
C SER A 3 -12.45 -42.67 -4.00
N GLY A 4 -12.29 -41.78 -4.97
CA GLY A 4 -12.35 -42.14 -6.38
C GLY A 4 -11.27 -43.18 -6.68
N CYS A 5 -11.68 -44.37 -7.11
CA CYS A 5 -10.78 -45.41 -7.62
C CYS A 5 -9.98 -44.84 -8.78
N ALA A 6 -8.70 -44.59 -8.55
CA ALA A 6 -7.78 -44.20 -9.59
C ALA A 6 -7.35 -45.45 -10.36
N ALA A 7 -7.82 -45.60 -11.60
CA ALA A 7 -7.28 -46.59 -12.52
C ALA A 7 -5.97 -46.04 -13.11
N LEU A 8 -4.88 -46.81 -12.98
CA LEU A 8 -3.64 -46.53 -13.69
C LEU A 8 -3.87 -46.84 -15.18
N ASP A 9 -3.48 -45.91 -16.07
CA ASP A 9 -3.40 -46.23 -17.49
C ASP A 9 -2.19 -47.14 -17.75
N GLY A 10 -2.14 -47.75 -18.94
CA GLY A 10 -1.10 -48.73 -19.32
C GLY A 10 0.34 -48.18 -19.31
N ASP A 11 0.53 -46.86 -19.16
CA ASP A 11 1.83 -46.19 -19.04
C ASP A 11 2.21 -45.85 -17.58
N GLY A 12 1.40 -46.29 -16.61
CA GLY A 12 1.60 -45.94 -15.20
C GLY A 12 1.33 -44.46 -14.90
N LYS A 13 0.66 -43.72 -15.80
CA LYS A 13 0.20 -42.37 -15.56
C LYS A 13 -1.22 -42.42 -14.98
N LEU A 14 -1.44 -41.58 -13.99
CA LEU A 14 -2.77 -41.34 -13.44
C LEU A 14 -3.59 -40.56 -14.47
N SER A 15 -4.21 -41.27 -15.42
CA SER A 15 -5.23 -40.69 -16.31
C SER A 15 -6.51 -40.48 -15.51
N VAL A 16 -6.61 -39.34 -14.85
CA VAL A 16 -7.86 -38.87 -14.28
C VAL A 16 -8.79 -38.56 -15.45
N LYS A 17 -9.70 -39.50 -15.77
CA LYS A 17 -10.80 -39.28 -16.71
C LYS A 17 -11.54 -38.03 -16.23
N LYS A 18 -11.36 -36.91 -16.93
CA LYS A 18 -12.13 -35.69 -16.70
C LYS A 18 -13.55 -36.00 -17.12
N ASP A 19 -14.43 -36.31 -16.17
CA ASP A 19 -15.85 -36.25 -16.44
C ASP A 19 -16.14 -34.84 -16.98
N PRO A 20 -16.76 -34.72 -18.16
CA PRO A 20 -17.08 -33.42 -18.72
C PRO A 20 -17.95 -32.70 -17.70
N GLU A 21 -17.45 -31.56 -17.19
CA GLU A 21 -18.29 -30.68 -16.39
C GLU A 21 -19.60 -30.45 -17.14
N PRO A 22 -20.76 -30.63 -16.47
CA PRO A 22 -22.03 -30.42 -17.12
C PRO A 22 -22.07 -29.00 -17.71
N THR A 23 -22.40 -28.88 -19.00
CA THR A 23 -22.45 -27.62 -19.76
C THR A 23 -23.16 -26.49 -19.02
N LEU A 24 -24.18 -26.83 -18.22
CA LEU A 24 -24.94 -25.91 -17.38
C LEU A 24 -24.10 -25.20 -16.32
N LEU A 25 -23.14 -25.88 -15.68
CA LEU A 25 -22.29 -25.26 -14.65
C LEU A 25 -21.35 -24.24 -15.25
N ARG A 26 -20.79 -24.55 -16.43
CA ARG A 26 -19.95 -23.60 -17.17
C ARG A 26 -20.73 -22.37 -17.59
N LEU A 27 -21.94 -22.57 -18.12
CA LEU A 27 -22.82 -21.46 -18.50
C LEU A 27 -23.15 -20.59 -17.28
N ALA A 28 -23.52 -21.19 -16.15
CA ALA A 28 -23.80 -20.45 -14.92
C ALA A 28 -22.56 -19.67 -14.43
N GLY A 29 -21.37 -20.27 -14.47
CA GLY A 29 -20.12 -19.62 -14.13
C GLY A 29 -19.79 -18.41 -15.00
N VAL A 30 -20.02 -18.52 -16.31
CA VAL A 30 -19.87 -17.41 -17.27
C VAL A 30 -20.87 -16.32 -16.99
N LEU A 31 -22.14 -16.65 -16.74
CA LEU A 31 -23.18 -15.67 -16.40
C LEU A 31 -22.84 -14.88 -15.12
N VAL A 32 -22.40 -15.58 -14.06
CA VAL A 32 -21.95 -14.92 -12.82
C VAL A 32 -20.76 -14.01 -13.10
N PHE A 33 -19.78 -14.47 -13.88
CA PHE A 33 -18.61 -13.65 -14.23
C PHE A 33 -19.00 -12.38 -15.00
N VAL A 34 -19.79 -12.51 -16.07
CA VAL A 34 -20.28 -11.37 -16.88
C VAL A 34 -21.05 -10.39 -16.00
N PHE A 35 -21.87 -10.91 -15.09
CA PHE A 35 -22.62 -10.07 -14.15
C PHE A 35 -21.70 -9.30 -13.19
N VAL A 36 -20.71 -9.96 -12.60
CA VAL A 36 -19.70 -9.32 -11.73
C VAL A 36 -18.93 -8.25 -12.49
N VAL A 37 -18.46 -8.53 -13.71
CA VAL A 37 -17.76 -7.56 -14.56
C VAL A 37 -18.65 -6.35 -14.87
N THR A 38 -19.91 -6.59 -15.23
CA THR A 38 -20.88 -5.52 -15.54
C THR A 38 -21.11 -4.63 -14.32
N LEU A 39 -21.35 -5.22 -13.14
CA LEU A 39 -21.51 -4.45 -11.89
C LEU A 39 -20.26 -3.67 -11.52
N ALA A 40 -19.07 -4.25 -11.71
CA ALA A 40 -17.80 -3.61 -11.45
C ALA A 40 -17.61 -2.36 -12.32
N ILE A 41 -17.85 -2.48 -13.64
CA ILE A 41 -17.74 -1.37 -14.60
C ILE A 41 -18.77 -0.28 -14.29
N VAL A 42 -20.04 -0.64 -14.08
CA VAL A 42 -21.10 0.34 -13.77
C VAL A 42 -20.79 1.09 -12.47
N THR A 43 -20.33 0.38 -11.44
CA THR A 43 -19.98 1.01 -10.16
C THR A 43 -18.76 1.91 -10.31
N ALA A 44 -17.70 1.46 -10.99
CA ALA A 44 -16.52 2.28 -11.26
C ALA A 44 -16.86 3.54 -12.06
N TYR A 45 -17.68 3.44 -13.10
CA TYR A 45 -18.12 4.61 -13.87
C TYR A 45 -18.87 5.61 -12.97
N ARG A 46 -19.76 5.13 -12.09
CA ARG A 46 -20.46 6.00 -11.12
C ARG A 46 -19.49 6.66 -10.14
N LEU A 47 -18.47 5.94 -9.67
CA LEU A 47 -17.43 6.50 -8.80
C LEU A 47 -16.57 7.54 -9.53
N PHE A 48 -16.24 7.31 -10.79
CA PHE A 48 -15.54 8.27 -11.64
C PHE A 48 -16.35 9.55 -11.86
N VAL A 49 -17.62 9.44 -12.26
CA VAL A 49 -18.52 10.59 -12.43
C VAL A 49 -18.70 11.32 -11.09
N PHE A 50 -18.91 10.59 -10.00
CA PHE A 50 -18.99 11.16 -8.66
C PHE A 50 -17.72 11.93 -8.32
N GLY A 51 -16.55 11.31 -8.43
CA GLY A 51 -15.26 11.92 -8.09
C GLY A 51 -14.94 13.16 -8.93
N THR A 52 -15.23 13.14 -10.23
CA THR A 52 -14.95 14.27 -11.13
C THR A 52 -15.97 15.41 -11.02
N SER A 53 -17.24 15.12 -10.67
CA SER A 53 -18.30 16.13 -10.55
C SER A 53 -18.15 17.09 -9.36
N THR A 54 -17.36 16.75 -8.33
CA THR A 54 -17.34 17.51 -7.06
C THR A 54 -16.56 18.81 -7.11
N SER A 55 -15.80 19.11 -8.17
CA SER A 55 -14.85 20.24 -8.28
C SER A 55 -13.77 20.34 -7.18
N ARG A 56 -13.83 19.46 -6.17
CA ARG A 56 -12.93 19.40 -5.02
C ARG A 56 -11.53 18.96 -5.44
N LEU A 57 -10.56 19.50 -4.73
CA LEU A 57 -9.14 19.28 -4.95
C LEU A 57 -8.67 18.01 -4.24
N MET A 58 -7.40 17.64 -4.43
CA MET A 58 -6.78 16.50 -3.77
C MET A 58 -6.23 16.92 -2.41
N ALA A 59 -6.43 16.11 -1.37
CA ALA A 59 -5.71 16.27 -0.10
C ALA A 59 -4.24 15.83 -0.24
N TRP A 60 -3.44 16.03 0.80
CA TRP A 60 -1.99 15.82 0.75
C TRP A 60 -1.55 14.45 0.21
N ASP A 61 -2.05 13.35 0.78
CA ASP A 61 -1.71 11.97 0.39
C ASP A 61 -2.03 11.75 -1.10
N GLN A 62 -3.20 12.23 -1.54
CA GLN A 62 -3.65 12.09 -2.92
C GLN A 62 -2.79 12.91 -3.89
N ALA A 63 -2.42 14.12 -3.46
CA ALA A 63 -1.60 15.02 -4.26
C ALA A 63 -0.16 14.52 -4.37
N GLU A 64 0.38 13.95 -3.30
CA GLU A 64 1.71 13.35 -3.26
C GLU A 64 1.83 12.20 -4.26
N HIS A 65 0.87 11.26 -4.23
CA HIS A 65 0.87 10.12 -5.14
C HIS A 65 0.69 10.54 -6.60
N GLY A 66 -0.35 11.32 -6.90
CA GLY A 66 -0.62 11.75 -8.27
C GLY A 66 0.44 12.70 -8.82
N GLY A 67 0.97 13.60 -7.99
CA GLY A 67 2.06 14.52 -8.36
C GLY A 67 3.35 13.77 -8.70
N ALA A 68 3.69 12.73 -7.94
CA ALA A 68 4.82 11.84 -8.25
C ALA A 68 4.65 11.16 -9.62
N GLY A 69 3.44 10.68 -9.95
CA GLY A 69 3.14 10.12 -11.26
C GLY A 69 3.31 11.13 -12.41
N VAL A 70 2.86 12.38 -12.21
CA VAL A 70 3.06 13.48 -13.17
C VAL A 70 4.53 13.79 -13.37
N ALA A 71 5.32 13.88 -12.28
CA ALA A 71 6.75 14.15 -12.36
C ALA A 71 7.51 13.07 -13.16
N LEU A 72 7.16 11.79 -12.98
CA LEU A 72 7.73 10.70 -13.78
C LEU A 72 7.31 10.80 -15.26
N ALA A 73 6.03 11.10 -15.53
CA ALA A 73 5.54 11.29 -16.89
C ALA A 73 6.24 12.46 -17.60
N GLU A 74 6.51 13.56 -16.90
CA GLU A 74 7.28 14.69 -17.44
C GLU A 74 8.73 14.32 -17.76
N ALA A 75 9.40 13.55 -16.88
CA ALA A 75 10.76 13.07 -17.13
C ALA A 75 10.82 12.17 -18.38
N VAL A 76 9.84 11.27 -18.55
CA VAL A 76 9.72 10.44 -19.76
C VAL A 76 9.45 11.30 -21.00
N ARG A 77 8.52 12.27 -20.92
CA ARG A 77 8.20 13.17 -22.04
C ARG A 77 9.41 13.99 -22.50
N ARG A 78 10.32 14.31 -21.58
CA ARG A 78 11.57 15.06 -21.83
C ARG A 78 12.75 14.19 -22.25
N VAL A 79 12.58 12.87 -22.23
CA VAL A 79 13.68 11.91 -22.49
C VAL A 79 14.84 12.13 -21.49
N ASP A 80 14.50 12.36 -20.21
CA ASP A 80 15.46 12.59 -19.12
C ASP A 80 15.53 11.36 -18.19
N PRO A 81 16.32 10.33 -18.54
CA PRO A 81 16.40 9.10 -17.76
C PRO A 81 17.06 9.31 -16.39
N LEU A 82 17.96 10.28 -16.26
CA LEU A 82 18.64 10.55 -14.99
C LEU A 82 17.66 11.15 -13.98
N ARG A 83 16.85 12.14 -14.40
CA ARG A 83 15.79 12.66 -13.56
C ARG A 83 14.74 11.62 -13.23
N PHE A 84 14.35 10.77 -14.19
CA PHE A 84 13.42 9.66 -13.92
C PHE A 84 13.95 8.72 -12.81
N LEU A 85 15.22 8.33 -12.88
CA LEU A 85 15.86 7.48 -11.86
C LEU A 85 16.01 8.21 -10.53
N ALA A 86 16.35 9.50 -10.54
CA ALA A 86 16.46 10.32 -9.33
C ALA A 86 15.11 10.43 -8.61
N LEU A 87 14.03 10.77 -9.34
CA LEU A 87 12.66 10.81 -8.82
C LEU A 87 12.24 9.45 -8.26
N THR A 88 12.51 8.37 -8.99
CA THR A 88 12.22 7.00 -8.51
C THR A 88 12.96 6.71 -7.21
N ASN A 89 14.23 7.11 -7.08
CA ASN A 89 15.03 6.88 -5.88
C ASN A 89 14.61 7.77 -4.69
N GLN A 90 14.01 8.94 -4.94
CA GLN A 90 13.47 9.81 -3.89
C GLN A 90 12.17 9.27 -3.27
N MET A 91 11.48 8.35 -3.96
CA MET A 91 10.25 7.69 -3.50
C MET A 91 10.55 6.56 -2.49
N SER A 92 11.21 6.91 -1.39
CA SER A 92 11.64 5.95 -0.36
C SER A 92 10.55 5.66 0.66
N LEU A 93 9.78 6.68 1.07
CA LEU A 93 8.67 6.54 2.02
C LEU A 93 7.47 5.81 1.42
N TRP A 94 7.09 6.20 0.20
CA TRP A 94 6.09 5.51 -0.61
C TRP A 94 6.77 4.99 -1.86
N PRO A 95 6.89 3.67 -2.06
CA PRO A 95 7.73 3.14 -3.12
C PRO A 95 7.09 3.34 -4.51
N PRO A 96 7.89 3.25 -5.58
CA PRO A 96 7.57 3.93 -6.84
C PRO A 96 6.52 3.22 -7.71
N PHE A 97 6.03 2.03 -7.34
CA PHE A 97 5.22 1.24 -8.26
C PHE A 97 3.91 1.92 -8.66
N PHE A 98 3.23 2.61 -7.73
CA PHE A 98 1.99 3.29 -8.07
C PHE A 98 2.22 4.50 -8.99
N PRO A 99 3.14 5.45 -8.70
CA PRO A 99 3.52 6.49 -9.66
C PRO A 99 3.96 5.94 -11.04
N LEU A 100 4.67 4.80 -11.07
CA LEU A 100 5.04 4.12 -12.32
C LEU A 100 3.83 3.58 -13.09
N LEU A 101 2.78 3.15 -12.40
CA LEU A 101 1.51 2.74 -12.99
C LEU A 101 0.72 3.94 -13.52
N GLU A 102 0.79 5.09 -12.85
CA GLU A 102 0.13 6.33 -13.27
C GLU A 102 0.82 6.97 -14.48
N CYS A 103 2.15 6.89 -14.55
CA CYS A 103 2.98 7.47 -15.61
C CYS A 103 2.44 7.23 -17.04
N PRO A 104 2.17 5.99 -17.51
CA PRO A 104 1.62 5.77 -18.85
C PRO A 104 0.22 6.35 -19.03
N VAL A 105 -0.59 6.45 -17.98
CA VAL A 105 -1.94 7.06 -18.04
C VAL A 105 -1.82 8.56 -18.17
N PHE A 106 -0.93 9.21 -17.42
CA PHE A 106 -0.66 10.64 -17.53
C PHE A 106 -0.03 11.01 -18.88
N LEU A 107 0.83 10.17 -19.45
CA LEU A 107 1.38 10.36 -20.79
C LEU A 107 0.31 10.31 -21.89
N THR A 108 -0.74 9.51 -21.71
CA THR A 108 -1.78 9.28 -22.73
C THR A 108 -3.00 10.17 -22.56
N CYS A 109 -3.39 10.48 -21.33
CA CYS A 109 -4.63 11.20 -21.00
C CYS A 109 -4.40 12.62 -20.45
N GLY A 110 -3.15 13.05 -20.24
CA GLY A 110 -2.81 14.35 -19.65
C GLY A 110 -2.74 14.32 -18.12
N TYR A 111 -2.32 15.43 -17.51
CA TYR A 111 -1.92 15.48 -16.09
C TYR A 111 -3.04 15.82 -15.09
N ASP A 112 -4.30 15.90 -15.55
CA ASP A 112 -5.43 16.39 -14.76
C ASP A 112 -5.80 15.50 -13.55
N TYR A 113 -6.34 16.12 -12.49
CA TYR A 113 -6.82 15.42 -11.31
C TYR A 113 -7.89 14.34 -11.64
N GLY A 114 -8.73 14.60 -12.64
CA GLY A 114 -9.75 13.68 -13.12
C GLY A 114 -9.17 12.43 -13.78
N VAL A 115 -7.99 12.52 -14.40
CA VAL A 115 -7.28 11.36 -14.98
C VAL A 115 -6.85 10.39 -13.89
N ALA A 116 -6.26 10.90 -12.80
CA ALA A 116 -5.88 10.08 -11.65
C ALA A 116 -7.11 9.43 -10.98
N ARG A 117 -8.22 10.16 -10.84
CA ARG A 117 -9.51 9.60 -10.35
C ARG A 117 -10.05 8.52 -11.28
N GLY A 118 -9.93 8.70 -12.59
CA GLY A 118 -10.32 7.72 -13.61
C GLY A 118 -9.53 6.41 -13.52
N LEU A 119 -8.22 6.51 -13.32
CA LEU A 119 -7.37 5.34 -13.08
C LEU A 119 -7.81 4.58 -11.83
N ILE A 120 -7.99 5.26 -10.72
CA ILE A 120 -8.40 4.64 -9.45
C ILE A 120 -9.78 3.98 -9.56
N ALA A 121 -10.75 4.62 -10.21
CA ALA A 121 -12.04 4.01 -10.48
C ALA A 121 -11.90 2.75 -11.35
N THR A 122 -10.99 2.74 -12.33
CA THR A 122 -10.67 1.57 -13.15
C THR A 122 -10.04 0.45 -12.31
N LEU A 123 -9.11 0.80 -11.40
CA LEU A 123 -8.51 -0.13 -10.46
C LEU A 123 -9.55 -0.70 -9.49
N PHE A 124 -10.60 0.05 -9.13
CA PHE A 124 -11.72 -0.46 -8.35
C PHE A 124 -12.45 -1.58 -9.11
N ALA A 125 -12.81 -1.34 -10.38
CA ALA A 125 -13.45 -2.38 -11.20
C ALA A 125 -12.59 -3.63 -11.31
N LEU A 126 -11.29 -3.44 -11.57
CA LEU A 126 -10.32 -4.53 -11.65
C LEU A 126 -10.22 -5.30 -10.31
N CYS A 127 -10.22 -4.60 -9.18
CA CYS A 127 -10.18 -5.20 -7.84
C CYS A 127 -11.39 -6.13 -7.61
N VAL A 128 -12.61 -5.69 -7.98
CA VAL A 128 -13.83 -6.52 -7.91
C VAL A 128 -13.69 -7.80 -8.74
N VAL A 129 -13.25 -7.66 -9.99
CA VAL A 129 -13.10 -8.79 -10.92
C VAL A 129 -12.03 -9.77 -10.43
N LEU A 130 -10.91 -9.26 -9.92
CA LEU A 130 -9.84 -10.10 -9.37
C LEU A 130 -10.23 -10.80 -8.08
N ALA A 131 -11.07 -10.19 -7.24
CA ALA A 131 -11.63 -10.87 -6.07
C ALA A 131 -12.45 -12.11 -6.50
N TYR A 132 -13.24 -11.97 -7.56
CA TYR A 132 -13.98 -13.09 -8.16
C TYR A 132 -13.04 -14.17 -8.71
N VAL A 133 -12.06 -13.78 -9.52
CA VAL A 133 -11.09 -14.72 -10.14
C VAL A 133 -10.26 -15.45 -9.09
N ALA A 134 -9.73 -14.73 -8.09
CA ALA A 134 -8.96 -15.32 -7.00
C ALA A 134 -9.82 -16.31 -6.19
N GLY A 135 -11.09 -15.99 -5.93
CA GLY A 135 -12.03 -16.91 -5.31
C GLY A 135 -12.29 -18.17 -6.14
N CYS A 136 -12.39 -18.03 -7.47
CA CYS A 136 -12.54 -19.16 -8.38
C CYS A 136 -11.29 -20.07 -8.41
N GLU A 137 -10.09 -19.50 -8.30
CA GLU A 137 -8.83 -20.26 -8.22
C GLU A 137 -8.65 -20.94 -6.85
N LEU A 138 -9.34 -20.48 -5.79
CA LEU A 138 -9.25 -21.08 -4.46
C LEU A 138 -9.96 -22.45 -4.37
N ASP A 139 -11.15 -22.60 -4.94
CA ASP A 139 -11.95 -23.84 -4.85
C ASP A 139 -12.42 -24.30 -6.24
N ARG A 140 -12.07 -25.52 -6.68
CA ARG A 140 -12.54 -26.05 -7.98
C ARG A 140 -14.02 -26.46 -7.97
N GLY A 141 -14.54 -26.92 -6.83
CA GLY A 141 -15.91 -27.46 -6.74
C GLY A 141 -16.96 -26.40 -6.41
N GLY A 142 -16.54 -25.29 -5.77
CA GLY A 142 -17.38 -24.15 -5.40
C GLY A 142 -16.88 -22.81 -5.96
N CYS A 143 -16.05 -22.83 -7.01
CA CYS A 143 -15.31 -21.67 -7.55
C CYS A 143 -16.13 -20.39 -7.62
N HIS A 144 -17.28 -20.47 -8.28
CA HIS A 144 -18.12 -19.31 -8.55
C HIS A 144 -18.76 -18.72 -7.29
N LEU A 145 -19.07 -19.54 -6.29
CA LEU A 145 -19.66 -19.07 -5.04
C LEU A 145 -18.63 -18.31 -4.19
N VAL A 146 -17.42 -18.84 -4.06
CA VAL A 146 -16.33 -18.16 -3.33
C VAL A 146 -16.04 -16.81 -3.97
N GLY A 147 -15.87 -16.79 -5.30
CA GLY A 147 -15.62 -15.57 -6.05
C GLY A 147 -16.79 -14.57 -5.98
N ALA A 148 -18.03 -15.04 -6.13
CA ALA A 148 -19.22 -14.18 -6.07
C ALA A 148 -19.37 -13.54 -4.68
N VAL A 149 -19.21 -14.31 -3.60
CA VAL A 149 -19.27 -13.77 -2.24
C VAL A 149 -18.18 -12.72 -2.02
N ALA A 150 -16.92 -13.02 -2.39
CA ALA A 150 -15.82 -12.09 -2.19
C ALA A 150 -15.99 -10.78 -2.99
N SER A 151 -16.35 -10.88 -4.27
CA SER A 151 -16.59 -9.71 -5.14
C SER A 151 -17.81 -8.89 -4.70
N CYS A 152 -18.89 -9.53 -4.25
CA CYS A 152 -20.07 -8.84 -3.73
C CYS A 152 -19.79 -8.10 -2.42
N LEU A 153 -19.06 -8.71 -1.48
CA LEU A 153 -18.65 -8.04 -0.25
C LEU A 153 -17.76 -6.82 -0.53
N LEU A 154 -16.84 -6.94 -1.49
CA LEU A 154 -16.01 -5.81 -1.95
C LEU A 154 -16.88 -4.72 -2.59
N LEU A 155 -17.78 -5.09 -3.50
CA LEU A 155 -18.71 -4.15 -4.14
C LEU A 155 -19.57 -3.42 -3.12
N LEU A 156 -19.98 -4.07 -2.03
CA LEU A 156 -20.83 -3.50 -0.99
C LEU A 156 -20.08 -2.67 0.05
N SER A 157 -18.75 -2.73 0.07
CA SER A 157 -17.89 -2.08 1.07
C SER A 157 -17.85 -0.55 0.88
N PRO A 158 -18.37 0.24 1.84
CA PRO A 158 -18.34 1.70 1.76
C PRO A 158 -16.93 2.27 1.61
N ILE A 159 -15.97 1.77 2.39
CA ILE A 159 -14.59 2.26 2.34
C ILE A 159 -13.93 1.94 0.99
N TYR A 160 -14.15 0.76 0.39
CA TYR A 160 -13.59 0.48 -0.94
C TYR A 160 -14.21 1.37 -2.03
N ARG A 161 -15.49 1.72 -1.93
CA ARG A 161 -16.13 2.69 -2.83
C ARG A 161 -15.54 4.09 -2.66
N LEU A 162 -15.28 4.51 -1.42
CA LEU A 162 -14.60 5.78 -1.13
C LEU A 162 -13.20 5.79 -1.76
N TYR A 163 -12.40 4.76 -1.51
CA TYR A 163 -11.06 4.63 -2.10
C TYR A 163 -11.08 4.40 -3.61
N GLY A 164 -12.20 3.95 -4.19
CA GLY A 164 -12.43 3.96 -5.64
C GLY A 164 -12.67 5.36 -6.23
N ALA A 165 -12.69 6.41 -5.40
CA ALA A 165 -12.75 7.81 -5.81
C ALA A 165 -11.57 8.66 -5.27
N LEU A 166 -10.70 8.10 -4.42
CA LEU A 166 -9.54 8.78 -3.83
C LEU A 166 -8.23 8.24 -4.40
N VAL A 167 -7.31 9.12 -4.79
CA VAL A 167 -6.00 8.74 -5.36
C VAL A 167 -5.05 8.27 -4.28
N MET A 168 -5.07 6.97 -3.97
CA MET A 168 -4.41 6.42 -2.79
C MET A 168 -3.81 5.04 -3.06
N LEU A 169 -2.80 4.64 -2.30
CA LEU A 169 -2.08 3.36 -2.46
C LEU A 169 -2.89 2.11 -2.06
N GLU A 170 -3.95 2.29 -1.28
CA GLU A 170 -4.81 1.22 -0.76
C GLU A 170 -5.38 0.33 -1.87
N LEU A 171 -5.98 0.95 -2.88
CA LEU A 171 -6.65 0.25 -3.97
C LEU A 171 -5.71 -0.44 -4.96
N PRO A 172 -4.64 0.20 -5.50
CA PRO A 172 -3.63 -0.50 -6.29
C PRO A 172 -2.97 -1.62 -5.48
N GLY A 173 -2.73 -1.41 -4.18
CA GLY A 173 -2.27 -2.45 -3.27
C GLY A 173 -3.21 -3.65 -3.21
N ALA A 174 -4.52 -3.43 -3.07
CA ALA A 174 -5.51 -4.51 -3.06
C ALA A 174 -5.61 -5.25 -4.41
N VAL A 175 -5.47 -4.53 -5.54
CA VAL A 175 -5.43 -5.13 -6.89
C VAL A 175 -4.22 -6.07 -7.03
N LEU A 176 -3.03 -5.61 -6.70
CA LEU A 176 -1.80 -6.41 -6.79
C LEU A 176 -1.82 -7.59 -5.81
N LEU A 177 -2.38 -7.38 -4.62
CA LEU A 177 -2.59 -8.47 -3.66
C LEU A 177 -3.47 -9.58 -4.25
N LEU A 178 -4.63 -9.24 -4.82
CA LEU A 178 -5.54 -10.22 -5.42
C LEU A 178 -4.94 -10.91 -6.65
N PHE A 179 -4.18 -10.19 -7.48
CA PHE A 179 -3.41 -10.80 -8.57
C PHE A 179 -2.41 -11.83 -8.04
N SER A 180 -1.63 -11.48 -7.03
CA SER A 180 -0.60 -12.38 -6.48
C SER A 180 -1.25 -13.61 -5.85
N ILE A 181 -2.32 -13.45 -5.08
CA ILE A 181 -3.12 -14.55 -4.53
C ILE A 181 -3.67 -15.46 -5.65
N GLY A 182 -4.27 -14.86 -6.68
CA GLY A 182 -4.84 -15.60 -7.82
C GLY A 182 -3.79 -16.43 -8.55
N PHE A 183 -2.63 -15.85 -8.86
CA PHE A 183 -1.52 -16.59 -9.48
C PHE A 183 -0.94 -17.66 -8.57
N TYR A 184 -0.85 -17.41 -7.26
CA TYR A 184 -0.41 -18.41 -6.29
C TYR A 184 -1.34 -19.62 -6.26
N PHE A 185 -2.65 -19.38 -6.15
CA PHE A 185 -3.65 -20.45 -6.14
C PHE A 185 -3.64 -21.22 -7.46
N ARG A 186 -3.53 -20.51 -8.59
CA ARG A 186 -3.40 -21.14 -9.91
C ARG A 186 -2.11 -21.96 -10.04
N PHE A 187 -1.00 -21.51 -9.45
CA PHE A 187 0.25 -22.27 -9.37
C PHE A 187 0.05 -23.57 -8.58
N ARG A 188 -0.51 -23.50 -7.37
CA ARG A 188 -0.80 -24.69 -6.54
C ARG A 188 -1.75 -25.67 -7.24
N GLN A 189 -2.59 -25.16 -8.13
CA GLN A 189 -3.55 -25.94 -8.89
C GLN A 189 -2.97 -26.60 -10.14
N SER A 190 -2.08 -25.92 -10.88
CA SER A 190 -1.58 -26.39 -12.17
C SER A 190 -0.17 -26.95 -12.12
N GLY A 191 0.59 -26.68 -11.05
CA GLY A 191 2.02 -26.96 -10.94
C GLY A 191 2.90 -26.17 -11.93
N ARG A 192 2.31 -25.27 -12.74
CA ARG A 192 3.05 -24.55 -13.79
C ARG A 192 3.86 -23.41 -13.18
N VAL A 193 5.17 -23.51 -13.37
CA VAL A 193 6.17 -22.55 -12.90
C VAL A 193 5.91 -21.10 -13.35
N VAL A 194 5.30 -20.89 -14.52
CA VAL A 194 4.97 -19.54 -15.01
C VAL A 194 4.04 -18.78 -14.06
N HIS A 195 3.07 -19.46 -13.44
CA HIS A 195 2.17 -18.82 -12.48
C HIS A 195 2.90 -18.44 -11.18
N TRP A 196 3.89 -19.24 -10.75
CA TRP A 196 4.74 -18.88 -9.62
C TRP A 196 5.61 -17.65 -9.92
N LYS A 197 6.23 -17.58 -11.11
CA LYS A 197 6.98 -16.39 -11.54
C LYS A 197 6.11 -15.13 -11.52
N LEU A 198 4.89 -15.21 -12.08
CA LEU A 198 3.95 -14.09 -12.09
C LEU A 198 3.53 -13.71 -10.68
N CYS A 199 3.24 -14.69 -9.81
CA CYS A 199 2.96 -14.45 -8.40
C CYS A 199 4.08 -13.66 -7.71
N CYS A 200 5.33 -14.09 -7.88
CA CYS A 200 6.52 -13.43 -7.33
C CYS A 200 6.69 -12.00 -7.87
N LEU A 201 6.59 -11.80 -9.19
CA LEU A 201 6.71 -10.48 -9.79
C LEU A 201 5.64 -9.51 -9.27
N VAL A 202 4.39 -9.96 -9.16
CA VAL A 202 3.30 -9.15 -8.62
C VAL A 202 3.47 -8.92 -7.12
N ALA A 203 3.97 -9.88 -6.35
CA ALA A 203 4.27 -9.69 -4.92
C ALA A 203 5.35 -8.63 -4.70
N THR A 204 6.36 -8.60 -5.57
CA THR A 204 7.40 -7.55 -5.58
C THR A 204 6.83 -6.19 -5.95
N ALA A 205 5.98 -6.12 -6.98
CA ALA A 205 5.24 -4.91 -7.31
C ALA A 205 4.36 -4.42 -6.14
N LEU A 206 3.70 -5.34 -5.42
CA LEU A 206 2.91 -5.04 -4.24
C LEU A 206 3.79 -4.44 -3.12
N PHE A 207 4.96 -5.03 -2.86
CA PHE A 207 5.93 -4.47 -1.93
C PHE A 207 6.36 -3.06 -2.32
N PHE A 208 6.61 -2.83 -3.61
CA PHE A 208 6.95 -1.51 -4.15
C PHE A 208 5.74 -0.57 -4.36
N THR A 209 4.53 -1.01 -4.04
CA THR A 209 3.36 -0.13 -3.93
C THR A 209 3.19 0.33 -2.50
N LYS A 210 3.35 -0.59 -1.55
CA LYS A 210 3.37 -0.29 -0.12
C LYS A 210 4.04 -1.43 0.62
N TYR A 211 5.12 -1.14 1.33
CA TYR A 211 5.98 -2.15 1.94
C TYR A 211 5.23 -3.15 2.82
N ASN A 212 4.42 -2.65 3.75
CA ASN A 212 3.67 -3.50 4.68
C ASN A 212 2.66 -4.40 3.94
N TYR A 213 2.07 -3.94 2.84
CA TYR A 213 1.14 -4.73 2.04
C TYR A 213 1.84 -5.90 1.35
N GLY A 214 3.04 -5.65 0.82
CA GLY A 214 3.90 -6.72 0.28
C GLY A 214 4.23 -7.77 1.33
N LEU A 215 4.71 -7.34 2.51
CA LEU A 215 5.07 -8.25 3.59
C LEU A 215 3.91 -9.11 4.09
N LEU A 216 2.71 -8.51 4.22
CA LEU A 216 1.49 -9.19 4.64
C LEU A 216 1.10 -10.36 3.72
N TRP A 217 1.65 -10.43 2.51
CA TRP A 217 1.44 -11.55 1.60
C TRP A 217 2.69 -12.42 1.38
N ILE A 218 3.85 -11.78 1.16
CA ILE A 218 5.12 -12.47 0.91
C ILE A 218 5.45 -13.44 2.05
N VAL A 219 5.25 -13.03 3.30
CA VAL A 219 5.56 -13.85 4.47
C VAL A 219 4.64 -15.09 4.56
N PRO A 220 3.29 -14.96 4.55
CA PRO A 220 2.41 -16.12 4.50
C PRO A 220 2.68 -17.09 3.36
N MET A 221 2.91 -16.56 2.16
CA MET A 221 3.21 -17.35 0.97
C MET A 221 4.50 -18.17 1.17
N MET A 222 5.57 -17.52 1.64
CA MET A 222 6.85 -18.18 1.93
C MET A 222 6.71 -19.24 3.01
N LEU A 223 6.03 -18.93 4.12
CA LEU A 223 5.78 -19.88 5.20
C LEU A 223 5.01 -21.11 4.71
N ASN A 224 4.03 -20.91 3.84
CA ASN A 224 3.26 -22.02 3.28
C ASN A 224 4.11 -22.91 2.35
N GLU A 225 5.01 -22.34 1.55
CA GLU A 225 5.91 -23.13 0.71
C GLU A 225 6.98 -23.86 1.53
N LEU A 226 7.52 -23.23 2.58
CA LEU A 226 8.42 -23.89 3.54
C LEU A 226 7.73 -25.04 4.28
N TRP A 227 6.43 -24.92 4.51
CA TRP A 227 5.62 -26.00 5.09
C TRP A 227 5.50 -27.19 4.15
N GLU A 228 5.30 -26.94 2.84
CA GLU A 228 5.11 -27.99 1.83
C GLU A 228 6.40 -28.69 1.42
N ASP A 229 7.53 -27.97 1.39
CA ASP A 229 8.80 -28.52 0.94
C ASP A 229 9.60 -29.11 2.11
N ASP A 230 9.31 -30.37 2.44
CA ASP A 230 10.02 -31.16 3.44
C ASP A 230 11.53 -31.20 3.21
N ALA A 231 11.98 -31.26 1.94
CA ALA A 231 13.39 -31.32 1.61
C ALA A 231 14.07 -29.98 1.91
N LEU A 232 13.46 -28.86 1.51
CA LEU A 232 13.94 -27.53 1.86
C LEU A 232 13.95 -27.32 3.38
N ARG A 233 12.88 -27.71 4.09
CA ARG A 233 12.80 -27.61 5.54
C ARG A 233 13.91 -28.41 6.22
N ARG A 234 14.14 -29.66 5.81
CA ARG A 234 15.25 -30.49 6.32
C ARG A 234 16.62 -29.88 6.00
N ARG A 235 16.82 -29.36 4.79
CA ARG A 235 18.06 -28.66 4.40
C ARG A 235 18.32 -27.45 5.27
N ILE A 236 17.30 -26.63 5.53
CA ILE A 236 17.40 -25.47 6.43
C ILE A 236 17.74 -25.93 7.85
N LEU A 237 17.05 -26.95 8.38
CA LEU A 237 17.31 -27.48 9.71
C LEU A 237 18.73 -28.06 9.85
N VAL A 238 19.20 -28.83 8.87
CA VAL A 238 20.58 -29.34 8.83
C VAL A 238 21.57 -28.20 8.77
N TRP A 239 21.34 -27.20 7.91
CA TRP A 239 22.21 -26.03 7.81
C TRP A 239 22.27 -25.23 9.12
N VAL A 240 21.12 -24.97 9.75
CA VAL A 240 21.04 -24.30 11.06
C VAL A 240 21.78 -25.12 12.12
N LYS A 241 21.52 -26.44 12.17
CA LYS A 241 22.22 -27.35 13.09
C LYS A 241 23.72 -27.29 12.86
N ASP A 242 24.18 -27.54 11.64
CA ASP A 242 25.60 -27.50 11.29
C ASP A 242 26.24 -26.15 11.64
N TYR A 243 25.54 -25.04 11.40
CA TYR A 243 26.03 -23.71 11.75
C TYR A 243 26.29 -23.54 13.26
N PHE A 244 25.35 -23.97 14.10
CA PHE A 244 25.48 -23.89 15.56
C PHE A 244 26.45 -24.93 16.14
N TYR A 245 26.51 -26.15 15.59
CA TYR A 245 27.38 -27.23 16.11
C TYR A 245 28.83 -27.18 15.60
N SER A 246 29.11 -26.56 14.45
CA SER A 246 30.46 -26.54 13.87
C SER A 246 31.41 -25.47 14.43
N ALA A 247 31.05 -24.83 15.55
CA ALA A 247 31.73 -23.64 16.10
C ALA A 247 31.92 -22.49 15.08
N ARG A 248 31.24 -22.54 13.92
CA ARG A 248 31.30 -21.49 12.90
C ARG A 248 30.75 -20.17 13.40
N TRP A 249 29.83 -20.21 14.38
CA TRP A 249 29.32 -19.03 15.08
C TRP A 249 30.39 -18.33 15.94
N CYS A 250 31.48 -19.00 16.31
CA CYS A 250 32.63 -18.40 17.00
C CYS A 250 33.59 -17.67 16.06
N ARG A 251 33.33 -17.65 14.74
CA ARG A 251 34.17 -16.89 13.81
C ARG A 251 33.97 -15.38 14.06
N PRO A 252 34.97 -14.54 13.79
CA PRO A 252 34.90 -13.10 14.09
C PRO A 252 33.68 -12.38 13.51
N PHE A 253 33.24 -12.77 12.30
CA PHE A 253 32.13 -12.07 11.64
C PHE A 253 30.75 -12.36 12.22
N PRO A 254 30.33 -13.62 12.46
CA PRO A 254 29.11 -13.89 13.23
C PRO A 254 29.08 -13.19 14.59
N ILE A 255 30.21 -13.15 15.31
CA ILE A 255 30.34 -12.41 16.57
C ILE A 255 30.09 -10.92 16.34
N PHE A 256 30.71 -10.32 15.32
CA PHE A 256 30.46 -8.94 14.93
C PHE A 256 28.97 -8.68 14.65
N VAL A 257 28.31 -9.51 13.83
CA VAL A 257 26.88 -9.35 13.52
C VAL A 257 26.03 -9.48 14.78
N ALA A 258 26.31 -10.46 15.63
CA ALA A 258 25.58 -10.65 16.89
C ALA A 258 25.74 -9.43 17.81
N LEU A 259 26.96 -8.93 18.01
CA LEU A 259 27.22 -7.71 18.78
C LEU A 259 26.50 -6.50 18.18
N TYR A 260 26.54 -6.35 16.85
CA TYR A 260 25.85 -5.27 16.15
C TYR A 260 24.33 -5.32 16.37
N LEU A 261 23.73 -6.51 16.26
CA LEU A 261 22.31 -6.72 16.53
C LEU A 261 21.96 -6.47 18.01
N ILE A 262 22.84 -6.82 18.95
CA ILE A 262 22.66 -6.49 20.37
C ILE A 262 22.65 -4.98 20.58
N VAL A 263 23.58 -4.24 19.94
CA VAL A 263 23.60 -2.77 19.99
C VAL A 263 22.32 -2.19 19.41
N MET A 264 21.88 -2.65 18.23
CA MET A 264 20.62 -2.22 17.63
C MET A 264 19.42 -2.52 18.55
N ALA A 265 19.33 -3.72 19.12
CA ALA A 265 18.28 -4.07 20.06
C ALA A 265 18.30 -3.14 21.29
N ALA A 266 19.48 -2.83 21.82
CA ALA A 266 19.63 -1.88 22.91
C ALA A 266 19.19 -0.46 22.52
N VAL A 267 19.49 0.03 21.30
CA VAL A 267 18.95 1.30 20.77
C VAL A 267 17.42 1.27 20.71
N ALA A 268 16.84 0.19 20.17
CA ALA A 268 15.39 0.04 20.06
C ALA A 268 14.68 0.07 21.42
N LEU A 269 15.27 -0.58 22.42
CA LEU A 269 14.71 -0.69 23.77
C LEU A 269 14.89 0.56 24.62
N THR A 270 15.98 1.30 24.43
CA THR A 270 16.31 2.49 25.24
C THR A 270 15.84 3.81 24.62
N GLY A 271 15.45 3.82 23.35
CA GLY A 271 15.23 5.06 22.58
C GLY A 271 16.52 5.71 22.09
N GLY A 272 17.66 5.02 22.25
CA GLY A 272 18.97 5.47 21.81
C GLY A 272 19.71 6.37 22.79
N TRP A 273 20.88 6.86 22.39
CA TRP A 273 21.78 7.66 23.25
C TRP A 273 22.40 8.83 22.49
N VAL A 274 22.85 9.83 23.24
CA VAL A 274 23.72 10.89 22.74
C VAL A 274 25.07 10.75 23.44
N ILE A 275 26.13 10.55 22.67
CA ILE A 275 27.49 10.35 23.19
C ILE A 275 28.34 11.52 22.70
N SER A 276 29.14 12.12 23.59
CA SER A 276 30.09 13.16 23.20
C SER A 276 31.42 12.53 22.80
N VAL A 277 31.84 12.67 21.55
CA VAL A 277 33.11 12.16 21.02
C VAL A 277 33.92 13.33 20.49
N GLY A 278 35.05 13.65 21.12
CA GLY A 278 35.91 14.75 20.69
C GLY A 278 35.24 16.13 20.70
N GLY A 279 34.33 16.39 21.65
CA GLY A 279 33.57 17.65 21.72
C GLY A 279 32.33 17.70 20.82
N HIS A 280 32.12 16.71 19.94
CA HIS A 280 30.93 16.61 19.10
C HIS A 280 29.90 15.67 19.72
N GLN A 281 28.61 16.04 19.66
CA GLN A 281 27.52 15.15 20.07
C GLN A 281 27.15 14.22 18.92
N VAL A 282 27.35 12.93 19.11
CA VAL A 282 26.89 11.87 18.21
C VAL A 282 25.61 11.28 18.77
N SER A 283 24.50 11.49 18.07
CA SER A 283 23.19 10.98 18.45
C SER A 283 22.86 9.69 17.71
N VAL A 284 22.69 8.60 18.44
CA VAL A 284 22.20 7.30 17.94
C VAL A 284 20.80 7.09 18.50
N ARG A 285 19.80 7.78 17.95
CA ARG A 285 18.40 7.75 18.41
C ARG A 285 17.50 6.79 17.63
N GLY A 286 17.94 6.32 16.47
CA GLY A 286 17.14 5.47 15.58
C GLY A 286 17.90 4.24 15.10
N LEU A 287 17.14 3.21 14.69
CA LEU A 287 17.69 2.00 14.08
C LEU A 287 18.15 2.22 12.63
N ASP A 288 17.75 3.34 12.06
CA ASP A 288 17.81 3.70 10.66
C ASP A 288 19.21 3.52 10.06
N ASN A 289 20.17 4.34 10.50
CA ASN A 289 21.54 4.31 9.98
C ASN A 289 22.26 3.00 10.35
N PRO A 290 22.16 2.49 11.60
CA PRO A 290 22.78 1.21 11.93
C PRO A 290 22.27 0.03 11.09
N ALA A 291 20.95 -0.05 10.88
CA ALA A 291 20.35 -1.11 10.06
C ALA A 291 20.86 -1.04 8.62
N GLN A 292 20.92 0.16 8.04
CA GLN A 292 21.40 0.39 6.68
C GLN A 292 22.87 -0.04 6.53
N ILE A 293 23.72 0.35 7.48
CA ILE A 293 25.15 -0.01 7.49
C ILE A 293 25.32 -1.52 7.62
N LEU A 294 24.61 -2.16 8.56
CA LEU A 294 24.65 -3.61 8.71
C LEU A 294 24.21 -4.31 7.43
N LEU A 295 23.11 -3.86 6.82
CA LEU A 295 22.62 -4.41 5.57
C LEU A 295 23.68 -4.29 4.46
N ALA A 296 24.30 -3.13 4.30
CA ALA A 296 25.37 -2.92 3.32
C ALA A 296 26.56 -3.86 3.55
N ILE A 297 27.01 -4.03 4.80
CA ILE A 297 28.09 -4.97 5.16
C ILE A 297 27.71 -6.40 4.80
N LEU A 298 26.49 -6.83 5.12
CA LEU A 298 26.00 -8.17 4.81
C LEU A 298 25.94 -8.41 3.29
N VAL A 299 25.44 -7.44 2.52
CA VAL A 299 25.35 -7.52 1.05
C VAL A 299 26.72 -7.56 0.41
N ILE A 300 27.63 -6.66 0.79
CA ILE A 300 29.01 -6.63 0.28
C ILE A 300 29.72 -7.94 0.59
N ARG A 301 29.61 -8.44 1.83
CA ARG A 301 30.22 -9.72 2.20
C ARG A 301 29.64 -10.89 1.41
N ALA A 302 28.32 -10.95 1.23
CA ALA A 302 27.69 -11.98 0.43
C ALA A 302 28.18 -11.94 -1.02
N ALA A 303 28.31 -10.74 -1.60
CA ALA A 303 28.85 -10.55 -2.95
C ALA A 303 30.33 -10.97 -3.06
N VAL A 304 31.18 -10.62 -2.09
CA VAL A 304 32.59 -11.02 -2.04
C VAL A 304 32.73 -12.53 -1.92
N LEU A 305 31.98 -13.18 -1.03
CA LEU A 305 32.02 -14.64 -0.87
C LEU A 305 31.51 -15.37 -2.12
N ALA A 306 30.42 -14.89 -2.72
CA ALA A 306 29.92 -15.44 -3.98
C ALA A 306 30.89 -15.19 -5.15
N GLY A 307 31.64 -14.09 -5.13
CA GLY A 307 32.65 -13.75 -6.12
C GLY A 307 33.93 -14.57 -5.99
N ALA A 308 34.37 -14.86 -4.76
CA ALA A 308 35.55 -15.68 -4.46
C ALA A 308 35.32 -17.16 -4.84
N ASP A 309 34.09 -17.66 -4.71
CA ASP A 309 33.72 -19.03 -5.02
C ASP A 309 32.45 -19.10 -5.88
N ARG A 310 32.56 -18.55 -7.09
CA ARG A 310 31.46 -18.53 -8.06
C ARG A 310 30.91 -19.91 -8.37
N HIS A 311 31.75 -20.93 -8.34
CA HIS A 311 31.34 -22.31 -8.62
C HIS A 311 30.41 -22.82 -7.52
N ASN A 312 30.79 -22.74 -6.25
CA ASN A 312 29.94 -23.20 -5.15
C ASN A 312 28.68 -22.33 -4.99
N ALA A 313 28.77 -21.01 -5.20
CA ALA A 313 27.60 -20.14 -5.19
C ALA A 313 26.60 -20.51 -6.30
N ARG A 314 27.08 -20.78 -7.52
CA ARG A 314 26.25 -21.24 -8.63
C ARG A 314 25.67 -22.62 -8.34
N GLN A 315 26.48 -23.57 -7.87
CA GLN A 315 26.02 -24.91 -7.50
C GLN A 315 24.93 -24.85 -6.43
N TRP A 316 25.13 -24.06 -5.37
CA TRP A 316 24.12 -23.84 -4.33
C TRP A 316 22.81 -23.31 -4.92
N TYR A 317 22.87 -22.24 -5.73
CA TYR A 317 21.69 -21.64 -6.35
C TYR A 317 20.99 -22.59 -7.33
N THR A 318 21.75 -23.37 -8.12
CA THR A 318 21.20 -24.39 -9.02
C THR A 318 20.71 -25.64 -8.29
N GLY A 319 21.21 -25.89 -7.08
CA GLY A 319 20.77 -26.96 -6.19
C GLY A 319 19.48 -26.61 -5.44
N LEU A 320 19.09 -25.32 -5.40
CA LEU A 320 17.76 -24.90 -4.99
C LEU A 320 16.73 -25.38 -6.01
N GLY A 321 15.58 -25.87 -5.52
CA GLY A 321 14.42 -26.14 -6.37
C GLY A 321 13.97 -24.90 -7.13
N VAL A 322 13.18 -25.10 -8.18
CA VAL A 322 12.71 -24.00 -9.07
C VAL A 322 11.95 -22.93 -8.30
N VAL A 323 11.12 -23.34 -7.32
CA VAL A 323 10.28 -22.44 -6.52
C VAL A 323 11.12 -21.51 -5.64
N PRO A 324 12.00 -22.01 -4.72
CA PRO A 324 12.88 -21.14 -3.92
C PRO A 324 13.79 -20.26 -4.76
N ARG A 325 14.30 -20.78 -5.88
CA ARG A 325 15.17 -20.03 -6.79
C ARG A 325 14.47 -18.78 -7.34
N GLN A 326 13.23 -18.94 -7.79
CA GLN A 326 12.43 -17.83 -8.34
C GLN A 326 12.00 -16.85 -7.26
N PHE A 327 11.67 -17.33 -6.06
CA PHE A 327 11.41 -16.44 -4.93
C PHE A 327 12.63 -15.58 -4.60
N LEU A 328 13.81 -16.21 -4.54
CA LEU A 328 15.06 -15.51 -4.26
C LEU A 328 15.36 -14.44 -5.32
N SER A 329 15.22 -14.79 -6.60
CA SER A 329 15.60 -13.89 -7.69
C SER A 329 14.55 -12.80 -8.00
N LEU A 330 13.26 -13.10 -7.83
CA LEU A 330 12.17 -12.19 -8.23
C LEU A 330 11.57 -11.41 -7.06
N VAL A 331 11.72 -11.87 -5.81
CA VAL A 331 11.19 -11.20 -4.62
C VAL A 331 12.31 -10.71 -3.71
N PHE A 332 13.11 -11.62 -3.18
CA PHE A 332 14.10 -11.26 -2.17
C PHE A 332 15.18 -10.32 -2.71
N LEU A 333 15.76 -10.64 -3.88
CA LEU A 333 16.84 -9.85 -4.45
C LEU A 333 16.42 -8.41 -4.80
N PRO A 334 15.29 -8.14 -5.48
CA PRO A 334 14.84 -6.75 -5.70
C PRO A 334 14.61 -5.97 -4.41
N ILE A 335 13.96 -6.58 -3.41
CA ILE A 335 13.72 -5.95 -2.10
C ILE A 335 15.05 -5.65 -1.40
N LEU A 336 16.00 -6.59 -1.45
CA LEU A 336 17.32 -6.44 -0.86
C LEU A 336 18.10 -5.30 -1.52
N LEU A 337 18.12 -5.25 -2.85
CA LEU A 337 18.84 -4.21 -3.60
C LEU A 337 18.25 -2.82 -3.34
N TRP A 338 16.92 -2.71 -3.34
CA TRP A 338 16.24 -1.47 -2.99
C TRP A 338 16.58 -1.02 -1.57
N SER A 339 16.44 -1.92 -0.60
CA SER A 339 16.73 -1.62 0.81
C SER A 339 18.20 -1.28 1.05
N ALA A 340 19.12 -1.80 0.23
CA ALA A 340 20.54 -1.52 0.34
C ALA A 340 20.92 -0.08 -0.09
N VAL A 341 20.04 0.62 -0.81
CA VAL A 341 20.24 2.01 -1.21
C VAL A 341 19.62 2.95 -0.16
N PRO A 342 20.36 3.91 0.42
CA PRO A 342 19.78 4.89 1.34
C PRO A 342 18.84 5.87 0.61
N PRO A 343 17.74 6.35 1.25
CA PRO A 343 17.29 6.08 2.62
C PRO A 343 16.25 4.94 2.74
N HIS A 344 16.16 4.02 1.76
CA HIS A 344 15.03 3.10 1.65
C HIS A 344 14.80 2.17 2.84
N LEU A 345 15.84 1.59 3.44
CA LEU A 345 15.65 0.74 4.63
C LEU A 345 15.20 1.57 5.83
N LYS A 346 15.71 2.79 5.97
CA LYS A 346 15.29 3.71 7.04
C LYS A 346 13.79 3.97 6.94
N ASP A 347 13.30 4.35 5.77
CA ASP A 347 11.90 4.70 5.61
C ASP A 347 11.00 3.47 5.69
N PHE A 348 11.47 2.32 5.19
CA PHE A 348 10.82 1.03 5.42
C PHE A 348 10.68 0.71 6.92
N LEU A 349 11.76 0.82 7.70
CA LEU A 349 11.75 0.54 9.14
C LEU A 349 10.91 1.57 9.91
N GLY A 350 10.97 2.84 9.53
CA GLY A 350 10.13 3.89 10.09
C GLY A 350 8.65 3.67 9.82
N PHE A 351 8.32 3.09 8.66
CA PHE A 351 6.95 2.74 8.30
C PHE A 351 6.42 1.50 9.03
N VAL A 352 7.27 0.49 9.23
CA VAL A 352 6.94 -0.72 10.00
C VAL A 352 6.98 -0.47 11.51
N GLY A 353 7.76 0.53 11.94
CA GLY A 353 7.92 0.94 13.32
C GLY A 353 6.64 1.53 13.90
N ASN A 354 6.34 1.15 15.15
CA ASN A 354 5.20 1.70 15.86
C ASN A 354 5.45 3.17 16.21
N ARG A 355 4.52 4.04 15.82
CA ARG A 355 4.47 5.41 16.36
C ARG A 355 4.15 5.35 17.86
N SER A 356 4.77 6.23 18.64
CA SER A 356 4.52 6.34 20.09
C SER A 356 3.09 6.80 20.42
N SER A 357 2.38 7.38 19.44
CA SER A 357 0.98 7.73 19.54
C SER A 357 0.09 6.52 19.18
N GLY A 358 -0.52 5.90 20.18
CA GLY A 358 -1.45 4.80 19.94
C GLY A 358 -2.13 4.28 21.20
N LEU A 359 -3.06 3.36 21.00
CA LEU A 359 -3.73 2.66 22.10
C LEU A 359 -2.78 1.62 22.72
N PRO A 360 -2.85 1.36 24.02
CA PRO A 360 -2.10 0.25 24.62
C PRO A 360 -2.43 -1.08 23.93
N VAL A 361 -1.42 -1.88 23.60
CA VAL A 361 -1.55 -3.10 22.77
C VAL A 361 -2.59 -4.10 23.31
N LEU A 362 -2.68 -4.24 24.63
CA LEU A 362 -3.61 -5.19 25.28
C LEU A 362 -4.93 -4.52 25.74
N SER A 363 -5.17 -3.26 25.41
CA SER A 363 -6.44 -2.60 25.74
C SER A 363 -7.60 -3.18 24.93
N LEU A 364 -8.80 -3.22 25.53
CA LEU A 364 -10.00 -3.68 24.84
C LEU A 364 -10.30 -2.83 23.60
N ASP A 365 -10.06 -1.53 23.67
CA ASP A 365 -10.21 -0.62 22.53
C ASP A 365 -9.27 -1.00 21.38
N ASN A 366 -8.00 -1.31 21.67
CA ASN A 366 -7.03 -1.77 20.66
C ASN A 366 -7.45 -3.10 20.02
N LEU A 367 -7.92 -4.05 20.83
CA LEU A 367 -8.31 -5.39 20.38
C LEU A 367 -9.61 -5.36 19.55
N LEU A 368 -10.57 -4.53 19.94
CA LEU A 368 -11.86 -4.42 19.27
C LEU A 368 -11.89 -3.39 18.13
N PHE A 369 -10.88 -2.52 18.00
CA PHE A 369 -10.83 -1.46 16.99
C PHE A 369 -11.11 -2.00 15.58
N TYR A 370 -10.32 -2.97 15.11
CA TYR A 370 -10.45 -3.47 13.73
C TYR A 370 -11.70 -4.29 13.46
N PRO A 371 -12.17 -5.18 14.37
CA PRO A 371 -13.50 -5.78 14.24
C PRO A 371 -14.61 -4.74 14.08
N TRP A 372 -14.60 -3.67 14.89
CA TRP A 372 -15.58 -2.58 14.79
C TRP A 372 -15.44 -1.75 13.52
N ALA A 373 -14.21 -1.38 13.15
CA ALA A 373 -13.92 -0.65 11.92
C ALA A 373 -14.37 -1.45 10.69
N PHE A 374 -14.07 -2.75 10.65
CA PHE A 374 -14.55 -3.63 9.57
C PHE A 374 -16.08 -3.70 9.52
N ALA A 375 -16.74 -3.87 10.66
CA ALA A 375 -18.19 -3.92 10.72
C ALA A 375 -18.85 -2.62 10.23
N ARG A 376 -18.29 -1.45 10.60
CA ARG A 376 -18.87 -0.14 10.31
C ARG A 376 -18.50 0.42 8.93
N GLU A 377 -17.28 0.18 8.48
CA GLU A 377 -16.70 0.88 7.30
C GLU A 377 -16.49 -0.04 6.10
N TYR A 378 -16.29 -1.35 6.33
CA TYR A 378 -16.08 -2.34 5.25
C TYR A 378 -17.35 -3.10 4.88
N SER A 379 -18.44 -2.91 5.61
CA SER A 379 -19.70 -3.61 5.41
C SER A 379 -20.87 -2.64 5.35
N ARG A 380 -21.88 -2.97 4.56
CA ARG A 380 -23.12 -2.16 4.43
C ARG A 380 -23.81 -1.96 5.79
N THR A 381 -23.81 -2.97 6.64
CA THR A 381 -24.34 -2.90 8.00
C THR A 381 -23.36 -3.54 8.99
N PRO A 382 -23.30 -3.08 10.26
CA PRO A 382 -22.45 -3.68 11.28
C PRO A 382 -22.70 -5.17 11.51
N ARG A 383 -23.97 -5.61 11.47
CA ARG A 383 -24.33 -7.02 11.67
C ARG A 383 -23.77 -7.91 10.57
N LEU A 384 -23.87 -7.47 9.31
CA LEU A 384 -23.28 -8.20 8.19
C LEU A 384 -21.76 -8.30 8.33
N GLY A 385 -21.10 -7.20 8.71
CA GLY A 385 -19.65 -7.22 8.88
C GLY A 385 -19.18 -8.15 10.00
N MET A 386 -19.90 -8.19 11.13
CA MET A 386 -19.62 -9.18 12.19
C MET A 386 -19.83 -10.62 11.72
N LEU A 387 -20.90 -10.89 10.97
CA LEU A 387 -21.12 -12.21 10.38
C LEU A 387 -19.98 -12.60 9.42
N VAL A 388 -19.54 -11.68 8.56
CA VAL A 388 -18.41 -11.90 7.63
C VAL A 388 -17.13 -12.23 8.39
N LEU A 389 -16.83 -11.51 9.48
CA LEU A 389 -15.66 -11.81 10.32
C LEU A 389 -15.75 -13.19 10.97
N VAL A 390 -16.90 -13.55 11.56
CA VAL A 390 -17.12 -14.88 12.15
C VAL A 390 -16.91 -15.96 11.10
N MET A 391 -17.49 -15.79 9.91
CA MET A 391 -17.32 -16.74 8.81
C MET A 391 -15.88 -16.80 8.32
N ALA A 392 -15.16 -15.68 8.26
CA ALA A 392 -13.74 -15.67 7.88
C ALA A 392 -12.87 -16.40 8.91
N LEU A 393 -13.15 -16.27 10.22
CA LEU A 393 -12.41 -16.96 11.27
C LEU A 393 -12.55 -18.49 11.20
N LEU A 394 -13.64 -19.02 10.63
CA LEU A 394 -13.78 -20.47 10.37
C LEU A 394 -12.71 -21.01 9.43
N GLN A 395 -12.08 -20.16 8.61
CA GLN A 395 -10.96 -20.54 7.74
C GLN A 395 -9.72 -20.98 8.53
N LEU A 396 -9.53 -20.50 9.77
CA LEU A 396 -8.35 -20.82 10.58
C LEU A 396 -8.22 -22.30 10.93
N ARG A 397 -9.31 -23.08 10.87
CA ARG A 397 -9.25 -24.54 11.05
C ARG A 397 -8.40 -25.25 10.00
N PHE A 398 -8.19 -24.61 8.84
CA PHE A 398 -7.39 -25.15 7.75
C PHE A 398 -5.88 -24.90 7.91
N LEU A 399 -5.44 -24.21 8.96
CA LEU A 399 -4.02 -23.98 9.23
C LEU A 399 -3.20 -25.27 9.28
N TRP A 400 -3.76 -26.35 9.83
CA TRP A 400 -3.01 -27.59 10.09
C TRP A 400 -3.35 -28.72 9.10
N ARG A 401 -4.58 -28.74 8.58
CA ARG A 401 -5.13 -29.85 7.78
C ARG A 401 -5.68 -29.41 6.42
N GLY A 402 -5.59 -28.13 6.11
CA GLY A 402 -6.04 -27.61 4.81
C GLY A 402 -5.13 -28.07 3.68
N ASN A 403 -5.68 -28.07 2.46
CA ASN A 403 -4.83 -28.10 1.29
C ASN A 403 -3.94 -26.82 1.26
N PRO A 404 -2.89 -26.80 0.43
CA PRO A 404 -1.92 -25.71 0.45
C PRO A 404 -2.52 -24.31 0.16
N LYS A 405 -3.61 -24.23 -0.61
CA LYS A 405 -4.29 -22.95 -0.91
C LYS A 405 -5.07 -22.46 0.31
N ASP A 406 -5.88 -23.34 0.90
CA ASP A 406 -6.65 -23.05 2.11
C ASP A 406 -5.75 -22.67 3.28
N ARG A 407 -4.60 -23.36 3.42
CA ARG A 407 -3.61 -23.08 4.46
C ARG A 407 -2.89 -21.75 4.24
N ALA A 408 -2.48 -21.43 3.01
CA ALA A 408 -1.87 -20.12 2.71
C ALA A 408 -2.82 -18.97 3.05
N LEU A 409 -4.10 -19.07 2.67
CA LEU A 409 -5.12 -18.09 3.03
C LEU A 409 -5.29 -17.98 4.55
N ALA A 410 -5.31 -19.11 5.26
CA ALA A 410 -5.45 -19.12 6.72
C ALA A 410 -4.23 -18.50 7.43
N ILE A 411 -2.99 -18.78 6.95
CA ILE A 411 -1.76 -18.16 7.46
C ILE A 411 -1.80 -16.65 7.21
N ALA A 412 -2.20 -16.21 6.01
CA ALA A 412 -2.29 -14.79 5.67
C ALA A 412 -3.32 -14.05 6.52
N LEU A 413 -4.50 -14.64 6.71
CA LEU A 413 -5.53 -14.10 7.59
C LEU A 413 -5.05 -14.00 9.04
N ALA A 414 -4.42 -15.06 9.57
CA ALA A 414 -3.93 -15.08 10.95
C ALA A 414 -2.84 -14.02 11.17
N LEU A 415 -1.81 -13.99 10.31
CA LEU A 415 -0.72 -13.02 10.42
C LEU A 415 -1.20 -11.59 10.21
N GLY A 416 -2.13 -11.36 9.29
CA GLY A 416 -2.73 -10.03 9.10
C GLY A 416 -3.51 -9.57 10.33
N LEU A 417 -4.35 -10.44 10.91
CA LEU A 417 -5.08 -10.13 12.15
C LEU A 417 -4.12 -9.83 13.30
N ILE A 418 -3.11 -10.69 13.52
CA ILE A 418 -2.09 -10.49 14.57
C ILE A 418 -1.36 -9.16 14.36
N SER A 419 -0.91 -8.88 13.14
CA SER A 419 -0.19 -7.64 12.81
C SER A 419 -1.05 -6.41 13.05
N SER A 420 -2.33 -6.45 12.65
CA SER A 420 -3.27 -5.36 12.90
C SER A 420 -3.52 -5.15 14.40
N LEU A 421 -3.64 -6.22 15.19
CA LEU A 421 -3.82 -6.12 16.64
C LEU A 421 -2.58 -5.57 17.34
N ALA A 422 -1.38 -6.00 16.93
CA ALA A 422 -0.11 -5.58 17.52
C ALA A 422 0.24 -4.11 17.25
N HIS A 423 -0.28 -3.52 16.17
CA HIS A 423 0.03 -2.14 15.79
C HIS A 423 -0.79 -1.13 16.63
N PRO A 424 -0.16 -0.25 17.44
CA PRO A 424 -0.85 0.61 18.40
C PRO A 424 -1.54 1.82 17.74
N TYR A 425 -0.98 2.30 16.62
CA TYR A 425 -1.60 3.35 15.83
C TYR A 425 -2.71 2.75 14.96
N LYS A 426 -3.95 3.19 15.18
CA LYS A 426 -5.15 2.59 14.59
C LYS A 426 -5.79 3.55 13.60
N ASP A 427 -6.02 3.06 12.39
CA ASP A 427 -6.75 3.76 11.34
C ASP A 427 -7.52 2.71 10.53
N PRO A 428 -8.82 2.90 10.24
CA PRO A 428 -9.58 1.95 9.44
C PRO A 428 -8.88 1.58 8.14
N ARG A 429 -8.19 2.54 7.48
CA ARG A 429 -7.51 2.30 6.20
C ARG A 429 -6.37 1.29 6.27
N PHE A 430 -5.81 1.02 7.45
CA PHE A 430 -4.78 -0.01 7.59
C PHE A 430 -5.33 -1.43 7.48
N PHE A 431 -6.63 -1.62 7.66
CA PHE A 431 -7.28 -2.91 7.43
C PHE A 431 -7.52 -3.19 5.93
N PHE A 432 -7.23 -2.23 5.05
CA PHE A 432 -7.60 -2.29 3.64
C PHE A 432 -6.98 -3.49 2.92
N THR A 433 -5.74 -3.86 3.22
CA THR A 433 -5.12 -5.05 2.62
C THR A 433 -5.37 -6.35 3.34
N LEU A 434 -5.96 -6.30 4.53
CA LEU A 434 -6.46 -7.50 5.20
C LEU A 434 -7.85 -7.89 4.71
N ALA A 435 -8.67 -6.92 4.29
CA ALA A 435 -10.03 -7.15 3.83
C ALA A 435 -10.16 -8.19 2.70
N PRO A 436 -9.29 -8.24 1.65
CA PRO A 436 -9.35 -9.27 0.62
C PRO A 436 -9.22 -10.69 1.19
N PHE A 437 -8.35 -10.91 2.19
CA PHE A 437 -8.23 -12.21 2.85
C PHE A 437 -9.50 -12.56 3.63
N VAL A 438 -10.07 -11.59 4.36
CA VAL A 438 -11.33 -11.77 5.10
C VAL A 438 -12.46 -12.17 4.16
N TRP A 439 -12.60 -11.50 3.00
CA TRP A 439 -13.66 -11.79 2.04
C TRP A 439 -13.48 -13.13 1.34
N LEU A 440 -12.25 -13.47 0.93
CA LEU A 440 -11.96 -14.79 0.36
C LEU A 440 -12.20 -15.92 1.40
N ALA A 441 -11.78 -15.71 2.65
CA ALA A 441 -11.99 -16.67 3.74
C ALA A 441 -13.48 -16.84 4.08
N CYS A 442 -14.25 -15.75 4.07
CA CYS A 442 -15.69 -15.78 4.21
C CYS A 442 -16.34 -16.57 3.06
N GLY A 443 -16.03 -16.24 1.81
CA GLY A 443 -16.55 -16.95 0.63
C GLY A 443 -16.23 -18.45 0.66
N ARG A 444 -15.00 -18.80 1.05
CA ARG A 444 -14.56 -20.19 1.21
C ARG A 444 -15.33 -20.93 2.30
N SER A 445 -15.57 -20.28 3.43
CA SER A 445 -16.32 -20.85 4.55
C SER A 445 -17.80 -20.99 4.23
N VAL A 446 -18.40 -20.04 3.51
CA VAL A 446 -19.78 -20.15 2.98
C VAL A 446 -19.89 -21.35 2.04
N ALA A 447 -18.97 -21.50 1.07
CA ALA A 447 -18.98 -22.64 0.16
C ALA A 447 -18.85 -23.98 0.91
N TRP A 448 -18.02 -24.03 1.96
CA TRP A 448 -17.92 -25.20 2.82
C TRP A 448 -19.20 -25.52 3.60
N VAL A 449 -19.86 -24.51 4.18
CA VAL A 449 -21.14 -24.71 4.88
C VAL A 449 -22.20 -25.23 3.91
N VAL A 450 -22.30 -24.63 2.71
CA VAL A 450 -23.22 -25.09 1.67
C VAL A 450 -22.95 -26.56 1.33
N ALA A 451 -21.69 -26.93 1.09
CA ALA A 451 -21.32 -28.31 0.77
C ALA A 451 -21.69 -29.31 1.88
N ILE A 452 -21.62 -28.90 3.16
CA ILE A 452 -22.08 -29.74 4.29
C ILE A 452 -23.60 -29.90 4.26
N LEU A 453 -24.32 -28.79 4.09
CA LEU A 453 -25.79 -28.80 4.14
C LEU A 453 -26.40 -29.58 2.97
N THR A 454 -25.73 -29.58 1.82
CA THR A 454 -26.19 -30.25 0.60
C THR A 454 -25.57 -31.63 0.41
N VAL A 455 -24.74 -32.13 1.35
CA VAL A 455 -24.02 -33.42 1.20
C VAL A 455 -24.95 -34.63 0.98
N ARG A 456 -26.17 -34.55 1.51
CA ARG A 456 -27.20 -35.61 1.39
C ARG A 456 -28.10 -35.43 0.17
N TRP A 457 -27.94 -34.35 -0.59
CA TRP A 457 -28.81 -34.05 -1.73
C TRP A 457 -28.33 -34.81 -2.98
N PRO A 458 -29.23 -35.12 -3.92
CA PRO A 458 -28.85 -35.62 -5.24
C PRO A 458 -27.77 -34.74 -5.88
N ALA A 459 -26.78 -35.35 -6.53
CA ALA A 459 -25.64 -34.65 -7.11
C ALA A 459 -26.04 -33.49 -8.04
N ALA A 460 -27.13 -33.65 -8.81
CA ALA A 460 -27.67 -32.61 -9.68
C ALA A 460 -28.13 -31.36 -8.91
N LEU A 461 -28.77 -31.54 -7.76
CA LEU A 461 -29.18 -30.43 -6.88
C LEU A 461 -27.98 -29.81 -6.19
N HIS A 462 -27.07 -30.63 -5.67
CA HIS A 462 -25.83 -30.16 -5.04
C HIS A 462 -25.02 -29.24 -5.98
N LEU A 463 -24.89 -29.62 -7.25
CA LEU A 463 -24.17 -28.84 -8.27
C LEU A 463 -24.90 -27.52 -8.63
N SER A 464 -26.22 -27.47 -8.53
CA SER A 464 -27.03 -26.30 -8.92
C SER A 464 -27.17 -25.24 -7.80
N VAL A 465 -27.04 -25.64 -6.53
CA VAL A 465 -27.24 -24.74 -5.38
C VAL A 465 -26.17 -23.64 -5.32
N ALA A 466 -24.90 -23.97 -5.48
CA ALA A 466 -23.82 -22.99 -5.34
C ALA A 466 -23.89 -21.86 -6.40
N PRO A 467 -24.12 -22.14 -7.70
CA PRO A 467 -24.36 -21.10 -8.70
C PRO A 467 -25.64 -20.29 -8.43
N ALA A 468 -26.73 -20.92 -7.97
CA ALA A 468 -27.97 -20.21 -7.64
C ALA A 468 -27.76 -19.22 -6.48
N ILE A 469 -27.05 -19.63 -5.43
CA ILE A 469 -26.67 -18.73 -4.33
C ILE A 469 -25.75 -17.62 -4.83
N ALA A 470 -24.77 -17.94 -5.70
CA ALA A 470 -23.89 -16.93 -6.28
C ALA A 470 -24.68 -15.87 -7.06
N VAL A 471 -25.63 -16.28 -7.91
CA VAL A 471 -26.54 -15.37 -8.63
C VAL A 471 -27.39 -14.54 -7.68
N ALA A 472 -27.95 -15.15 -6.61
CA ALA A 472 -28.74 -14.43 -5.62
C ALA A 472 -27.92 -13.37 -4.86
N VAL A 473 -26.70 -13.72 -4.43
CA VAL A 473 -25.78 -12.79 -3.75
C VAL A 473 -25.40 -11.61 -4.66
N CYS A 474 -25.14 -11.90 -5.94
CA CYS A 474 -24.92 -10.91 -6.98
C CYS A 474 -26.15 -10.00 -7.18
N ALA A 475 -27.36 -10.56 -7.31
CA ALA A 475 -28.59 -9.80 -7.49
C ALA A 475 -28.90 -8.89 -6.30
N VAL A 476 -28.76 -9.39 -5.08
CA VAL A 476 -28.90 -8.59 -3.85
C VAL A 476 -27.90 -7.44 -3.84
N SER A 477 -26.67 -7.67 -4.30
CA SER A 477 -25.64 -6.63 -4.36
C SER A 477 -25.96 -5.54 -5.40
N ALA A 478 -26.59 -5.90 -6.51
CA ALA A 478 -27.05 -4.94 -7.53
C ALA A 478 -28.20 -4.06 -7.01
N LEU A 479 -29.14 -4.65 -6.25
CA LEU A 479 -30.28 -3.95 -5.65
C LEU A 479 -29.87 -3.11 -4.42
N ALA A 480 -28.73 -3.43 -3.82
CA ALA A 480 -28.17 -2.71 -2.69
C ALA A 480 -27.58 -1.35 -3.13
N HIS A 481 -28.46 -0.35 -3.30
CA HIS A 481 -28.06 1.03 -3.63
C HIS A 481 -27.02 1.56 -2.61
N PRO A 482 -25.92 2.21 -3.07
CA PRO A 482 -25.01 2.93 -2.20
C PRO A 482 -25.76 3.99 -1.40
N GLU A 483 -25.39 4.16 -0.13
CA GLU A 483 -25.74 5.37 0.61
C GLU A 483 -24.85 6.52 0.12
N MET A 484 -25.22 7.11 -1.03
CA MET A 484 -24.44 8.17 -1.69
C MET A 484 -24.19 9.38 -0.79
N ALA A 485 -25.09 9.65 0.17
CA ALA A 485 -24.90 10.71 1.16
C ALA A 485 -23.69 10.44 2.08
N LYS A 486 -23.52 9.21 2.58
CA LYS A 486 -22.36 8.83 3.39
C LYS A 486 -21.07 8.85 2.58
N LEU A 487 -21.12 8.35 1.35
CA LEU A 487 -19.97 8.41 0.44
C LEU A 487 -19.56 9.86 0.16
N ARG A 488 -20.53 10.75 -0.09
CA ARG A 488 -20.31 12.19 -0.26
C ARG A 488 -19.67 12.79 0.98
N GLN A 489 -20.26 12.60 2.16
CA GLN A 489 -19.72 13.14 3.40
C GLN A 489 -18.28 12.67 3.66
N ALA A 490 -17.99 11.39 3.47
CA ALA A 490 -16.65 10.85 3.65
C ALA A 490 -15.65 11.40 2.61
N PHE A 491 -16.07 11.52 1.35
CA PHE A 491 -15.26 12.11 0.29
C PHE A 491 -14.97 13.59 0.57
N GLU A 492 -15.97 14.35 1.00
CA GLU A 492 -15.85 15.75 1.35
C GLU A 492 -14.93 15.99 2.55
N LYS A 493 -14.95 15.08 3.53
CA LYS A 493 -14.01 15.12 4.66
C LYS A 493 -12.56 14.90 4.23
N GLN A 494 -12.34 14.11 3.17
CA GLN A 494 -11.01 13.75 2.67
C GLN A 494 -10.49 14.64 1.55
N ASN A 495 -11.27 15.63 1.09
CA ASN A 495 -10.89 16.47 -0.04
C ASN A 495 -11.15 17.96 0.24
N PRO A 496 -10.16 18.83 -0.03
CA PRO A 496 -10.30 20.26 0.15
C PRO A 496 -11.47 20.83 -0.68
N PRO A 497 -12.18 21.85 -0.16
CA PRO A 497 -13.22 22.52 -0.91
C PRO A 497 -12.66 23.24 -2.14
N ALA A 498 -13.47 23.39 -3.19
CA ALA A 498 -13.04 23.90 -4.48
C ALA A 498 -12.62 25.38 -4.46
N ASN A 499 -13.14 26.17 -3.50
CA ASN A 499 -12.81 27.59 -3.32
C ASN A 499 -11.32 27.81 -2.96
N ILE A 500 -10.61 26.81 -2.43
CA ILE A 500 -9.15 26.87 -2.20
C ILE A 500 -8.36 27.05 -3.51
N ARG A 501 -8.96 26.74 -4.67
CA ARG A 501 -8.33 26.95 -5.98
C ARG A 501 -7.90 28.41 -6.21
N ALA A 502 -8.61 29.39 -5.65
CA ALA A 502 -8.21 30.79 -5.74
C ALA A 502 -6.86 31.05 -5.04
N VAL A 503 -6.65 30.44 -3.88
CA VAL A 503 -5.38 30.51 -3.12
C VAL A 503 -4.29 29.79 -3.90
N LEU A 504 -4.54 28.57 -4.37
CA LEU A 504 -3.59 27.82 -5.21
C LEU A 504 -3.17 28.58 -6.47
N ASN A 505 -4.11 29.24 -7.14
CA ASN A 505 -3.81 30.04 -8.32
C ASN A 505 -2.90 31.24 -8.01
N ALA A 506 -3.04 31.84 -6.83
CA ALA A 506 -2.20 32.95 -6.38
C ALA A 506 -0.80 32.47 -5.96
N VAL A 507 -0.72 31.37 -5.21
CA VAL A 507 0.54 30.70 -4.85
C VAL A 507 1.30 30.29 -6.11
N ALA A 508 0.68 29.50 -6.98
CA ALA A 508 1.30 29.06 -8.23
C ALA A 508 1.69 30.25 -9.12
N GLY A 509 0.83 31.27 -9.21
CA GLY A 509 1.15 32.47 -10.00
C GLY A 509 2.37 33.21 -9.47
N THR A 510 2.56 33.25 -8.14
CA THR A 510 3.73 33.88 -7.52
C THR A 510 4.98 33.02 -7.74
N ALA A 511 4.91 31.73 -7.40
CA ALA A 511 6.02 30.79 -7.54
C ALA A 511 6.57 30.71 -8.98
N LEU A 512 5.67 30.61 -9.97
CA LEU A 512 6.03 30.53 -11.39
C LEU A 512 6.67 31.81 -11.97
N ARG A 513 6.60 32.94 -11.25
CA ARG A 513 7.22 34.21 -11.67
C ARG A 513 8.50 34.55 -10.90
N SER A 514 8.87 33.71 -9.93
CA SER A 514 10.02 33.93 -9.06
C SER A 514 11.11 32.89 -9.31
N ASN A 515 12.37 33.29 -9.23
CA ASN A 515 13.54 32.39 -9.37
C ASN A 515 13.87 31.67 -8.06
N GLY A 516 12.85 31.17 -7.37
CA GLY A 516 12.95 30.53 -6.06
C GLY A 516 11.96 31.12 -5.07
N SER A 517 11.17 30.25 -4.44
CA SER A 517 10.19 30.68 -3.46
C SER A 517 10.00 29.68 -2.32
N VAL A 518 9.66 30.19 -1.15
CA VAL A 518 9.30 29.38 0.03
C VAL A 518 7.85 29.65 0.40
N ILE A 519 7.12 28.60 0.78
CA ILE A 519 5.75 28.71 1.31
C ILE A 519 5.67 28.34 2.80
N LEU A 520 5.03 29.19 3.58
CA LEU A 520 4.72 29.00 4.99
C LEU A 520 3.20 28.87 5.15
N GLY A 521 2.76 28.13 6.16
CA GLY A 521 1.32 27.94 6.42
C GLY A 521 0.68 26.87 5.54
N THR A 522 1.44 25.85 5.15
CA THR A 522 0.92 24.65 4.50
C THR A 522 0.27 23.72 5.53
N TRP A 523 -0.68 22.91 5.07
CA TRP A 523 -1.33 21.87 5.87
C TRP A 523 -2.00 20.86 4.95
N ASN A 524 -2.64 19.83 5.50
CA ASN A 524 -3.23 18.73 4.73
C ASN A 524 -4.06 19.18 3.49
N SER A 525 -4.87 20.24 3.61
CA SER A 525 -5.73 20.69 2.50
C SER A 525 -5.10 21.71 1.54
N LEU A 526 -3.92 22.22 1.87
CA LEU A 526 -3.11 23.11 1.05
C LEU A 526 -1.65 22.67 1.20
N SER A 527 -1.36 21.46 0.74
CA SER A 527 -0.06 20.83 0.89
C SER A 527 0.92 21.26 -0.19
N PRO A 528 2.23 21.15 0.04
CA PRO A 528 3.25 21.39 -0.99
C PRO A 528 3.03 20.52 -2.22
N ALA A 529 2.69 19.25 -2.03
CA ALA A 529 2.38 18.32 -3.12
C ALA A 529 1.22 18.80 -4.00
N LEU A 530 0.15 19.34 -3.39
CA LEU A 530 -0.99 19.90 -4.13
C LEU A 530 -0.58 21.14 -4.91
N VAL A 531 0.22 22.03 -4.30
CA VAL A 531 0.74 23.22 -4.96
C VAL A 531 1.62 22.84 -6.15
N THR A 532 2.56 21.91 -5.97
CA THR A 532 3.46 21.43 -7.02
C THR A 532 2.70 20.82 -8.20
N TRP A 533 1.75 19.91 -7.92
CA TRP A 533 0.93 19.34 -8.99
C TRP A 533 0.09 20.43 -9.68
N HIS A 534 -0.45 21.40 -8.93
CA HIS A 534 -1.19 22.51 -9.52
C HIS A 534 -0.31 23.42 -10.40
N CYS A 535 0.95 23.65 -10.04
CA CYS A 535 1.92 24.36 -10.87
C CYS A 535 2.20 23.59 -12.18
N GLN A 536 2.44 22.28 -12.10
CA GLN A 536 2.68 21.43 -13.27
C GLN A 536 1.46 21.37 -14.21
N LEU A 537 0.24 21.39 -13.66
CA LEU A 537 -0.99 21.50 -14.46
C LEU A 537 -1.06 22.80 -15.27
N ARG A 538 -0.66 23.92 -14.66
CA ARG A 538 -0.71 25.24 -15.30
C ARG A 538 0.44 25.45 -16.28
N THR A 539 1.60 24.88 -15.98
CA THR A 539 2.82 25.05 -16.77
C THR A 539 3.52 23.69 -16.87
N PRO A 540 3.08 22.81 -17.80
CA PRO A 540 3.68 21.50 -17.98
C PRO A 540 5.18 21.60 -18.30
N GLY A 541 6.00 20.93 -17.51
CA GLY A 541 7.45 21.09 -17.58
C GLY A 541 7.98 22.34 -16.89
N VAL A 542 7.30 22.85 -15.87
CA VAL A 542 7.89 23.85 -14.98
C VAL A 542 9.28 23.38 -14.46
N ASP A 543 10.25 24.29 -14.43
CA ASP A 543 11.55 24.03 -13.80
C ASP A 543 11.33 23.81 -12.29
N PRO A 544 11.88 22.74 -11.68
CA PRO A 544 11.77 22.52 -10.25
C PRO A 544 12.17 23.72 -9.38
N SER A 545 13.11 24.56 -9.85
CA SER A 545 13.51 25.80 -9.14
C SER A 545 12.40 26.84 -9.01
N HIS A 546 11.37 26.80 -9.86
CA HIS A 546 10.18 27.65 -9.76
C HIS A 546 9.05 27.03 -8.91
N LEU A 547 9.25 25.80 -8.39
CA LEU A 547 8.30 25.21 -7.46
C LEU A 547 8.59 25.72 -6.04
N PRO A 548 7.56 26.05 -5.25
CA PRO A 548 7.79 26.55 -3.91
C PRO A 548 8.26 25.42 -2.99
N ILE A 549 9.29 25.71 -2.19
CA ILE A 549 9.80 24.82 -1.15
C ILE A 549 8.94 25.01 0.10
N GLU A 550 8.53 23.92 0.76
CA GLU A 550 7.84 24.02 2.05
C GLU A 550 8.82 24.53 3.12
N ALA A 551 8.40 25.46 3.98
CA ALA A 551 9.25 25.95 5.06
C ALA A 551 9.79 24.83 6.00
N ARG A 552 9.09 23.68 6.08
CA ARG A 552 9.51 22.51 6.86
C ARG A 552 10.67 21.73 6.22
N GLU A 553 10.94 21.96 4.95
CA GLU A 553 12.08 21.39 4.23
C GLU A 553 13.35 22.24 4.39
N LEU A 554 13.22 23.46 4.94
CA LEU A 554 14.37 24.28 5.27
C LEU A 554 15.17 23.68 6.44
N PRO A 555 16.51 23.82 6.46
CA PRO A 555 17.32 23.35 7.57
C PRO A 555 16.95 24.07 8.88
N GLY A 556 16.86 23.33 9.98
CA GLY A 556 16.63 23.88 11.33
C GLY A 556 15.25 23.55 11.90
N ASP A 557 14.91 24.15 13.02
CA ASP A 557 13.55 24.10 13.57
C ASP A 557 12.71 25.26 13.01
N LEU A 558 11.40 25.22 13.25
CA LEU A 558 10.48 26.28 12.81
C LEU A 558 10.40 27.42 13.83
N SER A 559 11.44 27.61 14.66
CA SER A 559 11.51 28.79 15.52
C SER A 559 11.71 30.03 14.63
N PRO A 560 11.20 31.21 15.04
CA PRO A 560 11.31 32.40 14.20
C PRO A 560 12.75 32.76 13.84
N THR A 561 13.71 32.57 14.76
CA THR A 561 15.13 32.86 14.52
C THR A 561 15.75 31.87 13.54
N ALA A 562 15.60 30.56 13.78
CA ALA A 562 16.17 29.55 12.89
C ALA A 562 15.56 29.62 11.48
N LEU A 563 14.26 29.90 11.39
CA LEU A 563 13.59 30.11 10.12
C LEU A 563 14.17 31.31 9.37
N LEU A 564 14.35 32.46 10.02
CA LEU A 564 14.98 33.62 9.37
C LEU A 564 16.40 33.30 8.91
N GLU A 565 17.21 32.64 9.74
CA GLU A 565 18.56 32.20 9.38
C GLU A 565 18.55 31.29 8.13
N ALA A 566 17.63 30.33 8.07
CA ALA A 566 17.48 29.45 6.92
C ALA A 566 17.03 30.20 5.65
N LEU A 567 16.13 31.17 5.78
CA LEU A 567 15.68 32.01 4.68
C LEU A 567 16.81 32.93 4.17
N HIS A 568 17.66 33.44 5.06
CA HIS A 568 18.85 34.23 4.68
C HIS A 568 19.90 33.38 3.96
N ALA A 569 20.07 32.13 4.38
CA ALA A 569 21.02 31.19 3.79
C ALA A 569 20.58 30.65 2.42
N ALA A 570 19.30 30.75 2.07
CA ALA A 570 18.80 30.38 0.74
C ALA A 570 19.15 31.47 -0.28
N GLU A 571 20.28 31.31 -0.98
CA GLU A 571 20.80 32.30 -1.95
C GLU A 571 19.83 32.55 -3.12
N ASP A 572 19.15 31.50 -3.60
CA ASP A 572 18.19 31.58 -4.70
C ASP A 572 16.78 32.03 -4.26
N LEU A 573 16.58 32.40 -2.99
CA LEU A 573 15.25 32.79 -2.51
C LEU A 573 14.86 34.21 -2.93
N GLU A 574 13.89 34.33 -3.82
CA GLU A 574 13.33 35.63 -4.24
C GLU A 574 12.08 36.00 -3.44
N LYS A 575 11.16 35.05 -3.26
CA LYS A 575 9.83 35.30 -2.67
C LYS A 575 9.53 34.38 -1.49
N ILE A 576 8.91 34.94 -0.46
CA ILE A 576 8.36 34.20 0.68
C ILE A 576 6.85 34.39 0.70
N MET A 577 6.10 33.30 0.60
CA MET A 577 4.65 33.29 0.65
C MET A 577 4.19 32.81 2.01
N VAL A 578 3.46 33.65 2.75
CA VAL A 578 2.88 33.29 4.05
C VAL A 578 1.38 33.13 3.88
N ILE A 579 0.88 31.91 4.04
CA ILE A 579 -0.55 31.62 4.03
C ILE A 579 -1.05 31.63 5.48
N GLY A 580 -1.82 32.64 5.86
CA GLY A 580 -2.42 32.79 7.17
C GLY A 580 -3.94 32.62 7.14
N LEU A 581 -4.57 32.71 8.31
CA LEU A 581 -6.02 32.85 8.43
C LEU A 581 -6.39 34.33 8.56
N SER A 582 -7.43 34.73 7.85
CA SER A 582 -8.15 35.97 8.11
C SER A 582 -8.90 35.89 9.46
N ALA A 583 -9.45 37.01 9.93
CA ALA A 583 -10.15 37.08 11.23
C ALA A 583 -11.38 36.15 11.34
N GLU A 584 -11.96 35.72 10.21
CA GLU A 584 -13.11 34.83 10.19
C GLU A 584 -12.69 33.36 10.39
N ARG A 585 -13.35 32.64 11.32
CA ARG A 585 -13.07 31.22 11.57
C ARG A 585 -13.93 30.33 10.68
N PHE A 586 -13.26 29.45 9.94
CA PHE A 586 -13.89 28.39 9.13
C PHE A 586 -13.80 27.04 9.84
N PRO A 587 -14.66 26.05 9.52
CA PRO A 587 -14.66 24.74 10.20
C PRO A 587 -13.32 24.00 10.20
N TRP A 588 -12.46 24.26 9.22
CA TRP A 588 -11.15 23.63 9.09
C TRP A 588 -10.00 24.44 9.71
N SER A 589 -10.28 25.64 10.24
CA SER A 589 -9.27 26.52 10.83
C SER A 589 -8.54 25.87 12.02
N GLU A 590 -9.19 24.95 12.74
CA GLU A 590 -8.59 24.25 13.88
C GLU A 590 -7.42 23.35 13.46
N ASP A 591 -7.60 22.56 12.40
CA ASP A 591 -6.54 21.70 11.86
C ASP A 591 -5.37 22.55 11.35
N PHE A 592 -5.68 23.63 10.63
CA PHE A 592 -4.67 24.60 10.18
C PHE A 592 -3.86 25.16 11.36
N ILE A 593 -4.54 25.67 12.40
CA ILE A 593 -3.90 26.28 13.58
C ILE A 593 -3.03 25.24 14.29
N LYS A 594 -3.54 24.02 14.45
CA LYS A 594 -2.81 22.92 15.10
C LYS A 594 -1.51 22.58 14.36
N GLU A 595 -1.52 22.58 13.04
CA GLU A 595 -0.34 22.30 12.21
C GLU A 595 0.62 23.50 12.07
N ASN A 596 0.14 24.71 12.34
CA ASN A 596 0.83 25.98 12.10
C ASN A 596 0.90 26.89 13.34
N THR A 597 1.03 26.30 14.54
CA THR A 597 1.13 27.07 15.81
C THR A 597 2.31 28.05 15.85
N TRP A 598 3.35 27.79 15.06
CA TRP A 598 4.57 28.60 14.94
C TRP A 598 4.43 29.79 13.98
N LEU A 599 3.45 29.74 13.07
CA LEU A 599 3.32 30.67 11.95
C LEU A 599 3.13 32.14 12.37
N PRO A 600 2.34 32.49 13.41
CA PRO A 600 2.19 33.89 13.82
C PRO A 600 3.51 34.53 14.28
N ALA A 601 4.36 33.75 14.97
CA ALA A 601 5.66 34.22 15.43
C ALA A 601 6.64 34.38 14.25
N ALA A 602 6.61 33.45 13.29
CA ALA A 602 7.36 33.56 12.04
C ALA A 602 6.97 34.80 11.22
N ARG A 603 5.66 35.07 11.05
CA ARG A 603 5.16 36.29 10.40
C ARG A 603 5.68 37.55 11.08
N THR A 604 5.57 37.61 12.42
CA THR A 604 6.06 38.76 13.20
C THR A 604 7.56 38.98 13.02
N ALA A 605 8.34 37.91 12.87
CA ALA A 605 9.77 38.00 12.64
C ALA A 605 10.07 38.51 11.22
N LEU A 606 9.37 38.03 10.19
CA LEU A 606 9.48 38.53 8.82
C LEU A 606 9.11 40.02 8.70
N ASP A 607 8.07 40.47 9.41
CA ASP A 607 7.66 41.88 9.41
C ASP A 607 8.70 42.82 10.04
N ARG A 608 9.56 42.30 10.93
CA ARG A 608 10.59 43.07 11.65
C ARG A 608 11.95 43.02 10.97
N ASP A 609 12.22 42.01 10.14
CA ASP A 609 13.50 41.85 9.47
C ASP A 609 13.60 42.81 8.28
N ALA A 610 14.57 43.72 8.33
CA ALA A 610 14.75 44.76 7.32
C ALA A 610 15.13 44.21 5.93
N SER A 611 15.59 42.97 5.85
CA SER A 611 16.01 42.32 4.61
C SER A 611 14.82 41.82 3.78
N PHE A 612 13.63 41.71 4.40
CA PHE A 612 12.41 41.32 3.73
C PHE A 612 11.46 42.51 3.62
N ARG A 613 10.77 42.64 2.48
CA ARG A 613 9.75 43.67 2.26
C ARG A 613 8.45 43.01 1.85
N LEU A 614 7.36 43.33 2.53
CA LEU A 614 6.03 42.92 2.11
C LEU A 614 5.69 43.62 0.78
N ASP A 615 5.55 42.84 -0.29
CA ASP A 615 5.20 43.33 -1.63
C ASP A 615 3.70 43.35 -1.87
N SER A 616 2.98 42.34 -1.36
CA SER A 616 1.53 42.24 -1.52
C SER A 616 0.87 41.47 -0.40
N ALA A 617 -0.37 41.84 -0.11
CA ALA A 617 -1.27 41.12 0.78
C ALA A 617 -2.59 40.89 0.04
N LYS A 618 -3.12 39.66 0.11
CA LYS A 618 -4.36 39.29 -0.56
C LYS A 618 -5.24 38.45 0.35
N ASP A 619 -6.44 38.96 0.60
CA ASP A 619 -7.47 38.24 1.34
C ASP A 619 -8.34 37.40 0.41
N PHE A 620 -8.60 36.16 0.81
CA PHE A 620 -9.50 35.24 0.13
C PHE A 620 -10.73 35.01 1.00
N LYS A 621 -11.65 35.98 1.03
CA LYS A 621 -12.83 35.96 1.91
C LYS A 621 -13.64 34.65 1.85
N GLU A 622 -13.79 34.07 0.67
CA GLU A 622 -14.56 32.81 0.49
C GLU A 622 -13.92 31.60 1.18
N THR A 623 -12.62 31.65 1.43
CA THR A 623 -11.86 30.62 2.14
C THR A 623 -11.35 31.12 3.49
N GLY A 624 -11.46 32.40 3.82
CA GLY A 624 -10.85 32.94 5.03
C GLY A 624 -9.32 32.82 5.10
N TYR A 625 -8.63 32.56 3.99
CA TYR A 625 -7.17 32.66 3.96
C TYR A 625 -6.72 34.09 3.68
N GLU A 626 -5.57 34.45 4.20
CA GLU A 626 -4.78 35.61 3.81
C GLU A 626 -3.47 35.10 3.20
N MET A 627 -3.02 35.68 2.09
CA MET A 627 -1.70 35.42 1.52
C MET A 627 -0.87 36.69 1.54
N LEU A 628 0.27 36.62 2.19
CA LEU A 628 1.28 37.68 2.20
C LEU A 628 2.46 37.24 1.35
N VAL A 629 3.00 38.15 0.54
CA VAL A 629 4.18 37.89 -0.28
C VAL A 629 5.27 38.87 0.11
N TYR A 630 6.36 38.35 0.63
CA TYR A 630 7.57 39.12 0.93
C TYR A 630 8.60 38.90 -0.18
N SER A 631 9.37 39.95 -0.48
CA SER A 631 10.56 39.88 -1.30
C SER A 631 11.80 40.11 -0.46
N ARG A 632 12.90 39.45 -0.82
CA ARG A 632 14.23 39.84 -0.37
C ARG A 632 14.60 41.20 -0.99
N ARG A 633 15.15 42.11 -0.18
CA ARG A 633 15.57 43.45 -0.63
C ARG A 633 16.87 43.45 -1.41
#